data_AF-A0A1Q7NNW2-F1
#
_entry.id   AF-A0A1Q7NNW2-F1
#
_cell.length_a   1.000
_cell.length_b   1.000
_cell.length_c   1.000
_cell.angle_alpha   90.00
_cell.angle_beta   90.00
_cell.angle_gamma   90.00
#
_symmetry.space_group_name_H-M   'P 1'
#
loop_
_entity.id
_entity.type
_entity.pdbx_description
1 polymer ?
#
loop_
_entity_poly.entity_id
_entity_poly.type
_entity_poly.pdbx_seq_one_letter_code
_entity_poly.pdbx_strand_id
1 'polypeptide(L)'
;MDTASPKTRFAPYGYAGIAIIIAAEVLLFGGNKTVGHWFTPIVWTGYILFVDALVFKLKARSLLMTDRLEFVIIAVVSIAGWWLFEFYNAPRFWKSNLELWWHYHDLEPNPYLRRVGYDWAFATIFPAMFETAALLRASVFSRRSERVSISIQPSRLTLGLMFAGGAVGALVPLIFPSVWCAPVVWLAFIFLLDPLNARRGWPSITGDLARGDWRRLWSLLASGLVCGGLWEFWNYWF
;
A
#
# COMPACT_ATOMS: atom_id res chain seq x y z
N MET A 1 19.79 -7.92 24.01
CA MET A 1 19.22 -6.79 24.77
C MET A 1 17.89 -6.43 24.13
N ASP A 2 16.79 -6.85 24.75
CA ASP A 2 15.45 -6.45 24.37
C ASP A 2 15.27 -4.97 24.70
N THR A 3 15.45 -4.09 23.72
CA THR A 3 15.01 -2.71 23.84
C THR A 3 13.48 -2.73 23.82
N ALA A 4 12.87 -2.79 25.01
CA ALA A 4 11.44 -2.60 25.15
C ALA A 4 11.06 -1.28 24.48
N SER A 5 10.29 -1.37 23.41
CA SER A 5 9.82 -0.22 22.65
C SER A 5 9.05 0.73 23.61
N PRO A 6 9.35 2.04 23.63
CA PRO A 6 8.69 2.97 24.55
C PRO A 6 7.19 2.97 24.27
N LYS A 7 6.40 2.45 25.21
CA LYS A 7 4.93 2.44 25.12
C LYS A 7 4.43 3.84 25.44
N THR A 8 4.22 4.66 24.42
CA THR A 8 3.59 5.98 24.58
C THR A 8 2.07 5.81 24.78
N ARG A 9 1.38 6.88 25.18
CA ARG A 9 -0.09 6.86 25.23
C ARG A 9 -0.63 6.79 23.80
N PHE A 10 -1.79 6.15 23.64
CA PHE A 10 -2.48 6.13 22.36
C PHE A 10 -2.88 7.56 21.96
N ALA A 11 -2.56 7.94 20.73
CA ALA A 11 -2.71 9.32 20.31
C ALA A 11 -4.19 9.67 20.03
N PRO A 12 -4.66 10.90 20.37
CA PRO A 12 -6.07 11.25 20.25
C PRO A 12 -6.66 11.11 18.84
N TYR A 13 -5.87 11.37 17.79
CA TYR A 13 -6.33 11.21 16.40
C TYR A 13 -6.66 9.76 16.04
N GLY A 14 -6.12 8.78 16.75
CA GLY A 14 -6.50 7.38 16.57
C GLY A 14 -7.96 7.11 16.93
N TYR A 15 -8.49 7.81 17.95
CA TYR A 15 -9.92 7.74 18.28
C TYR A 15 -10.79 8.41 17.21
N ALA A 16 -10.31 9.51 16.62
CA ALA A 16 -10.97 10.11 15.47
C ALA A 16 -11.01 9.15 14.28
N GLY A 17 -9.93 8.40 14.03
CA GLY A 17 -9.89 7.34 13.03
C GLY A 17 -10.95 6.26 13.24
N ILE A 18 -11.08 5.75 14.47
CA ILE A 18 -12.13 4.79 14.84
C ILE A 18 -13.53 5.38 14.63
N ALA A 19 -13.75 6.63 15.07
CA ALA A 19 -15.03 7.30 14.91
C ALA A 19 -15.40 7.46 13.42
N ILE A 20 -14.43 7.76 12.55
CA ILE A 20 -14.64 7.86 11.10
C ILE A 20 -15.07 6.50 10.52
N ILE A 21 -14.40 5.41 10.89
CA ILE A 21 -14.75 4.06 10.41
C ILE A 21 -16.18 3.71 10.83
N ILE A 22 -16.50 3.86 12.11
CA ILE A 22 -17.83 3.54 12.64
C ILE A 22 -18.90 4.40 11.98
N ALA A 23 -18.66 5.71 11.85
CA ALA A 23 -19.62 6.62 11.23
C ALA A 23 -19.83 6.28 9.74
N ALA A 24 -18.76 5.97 9.01
CA ALA A 24 -18.85 5.55 7.61
C ALA A 24 -19.69 4.28 7.47
N GLU A 25 -19.43 3.25 8.28
CA GLU A 25 -20.18 1.98 8.25
C GLU A 25 -21.65 2.19 8.62
N VAL A 26 -21.94 2.92 9.70
CA VAL A 26 -23.33 3.22 10.11
C VAL A 26 -24.09 3.97 9.02
N LEU A 27 -23.46 4.96 8.38
CA LEU A 27 -24.09 5.74 7.31
C LEU A 27 -24.25 4.93 6.03
N LEU A 28 -23.31 4.03 5.72
CA LEU A 28 -23.42 3.11 4.59
C LEU A 28 -24.63 2.16 4.76
N PHE A 29 -24.70 1.46 5.90
CA PHE A 29 -25.82 0.56 6.21
C PHE A 29 -27.14 1.30 6.43
N GLY A 30 -27.08 2.59 6.80
CA GLY A 30 -28.23 3.49 6.83
C GLY A 30 -28.72 3.94 5.44
N GLY A 31 -28.08 3.52 4.35
CA GLY A 31 -28.48 3.84 2.98
C GLY A 31 -28.10 5.26 2.53
N ASN A 32 -27.15 5.91 3.20
CA ASN A 32 -26.70 7.25 2.80
C ASN A 32 -25.89 7.18 1.50
N LYS A 33 -26.49 7.64 0.40
CA LYS A 33 -25.88 7.61 -0.94
C LYS A 33 -24.57 8.41 -1.03
N THR A 34 -24.47 9.54 -0.34
CA THR A 34 -23.25 10.37 -0.35
C THR A 34 -22.09 9.62 0.30
N VAL A 35 -22.32 8.99 1.45
CA VAL A 35 -21.28 8.17 2.08
C VAL A 35 -20.98 6.95 1.23
N GLY A 36 -21.97 6.30 0.61
CA GLY A 36 -21.75 5.19 -0.32
C GLY A 36 -20.79 5.55 -1.46
N HIS A 37 -21.04 6.64 -2.18
CA HIS A 37 -20.18 7.08 -3.30
C HIS A 37 -18.73 7.42 -2.87
N TRP A 38 -18.52 7.77 -1.59
CA TRP A 38 -17.23 8.20 -1.05
C TRP A 38 -16.72 7.25 0.04
N PHE A 39 -17.26 6.05 0.13
CA PHE A 39 -17.05 5.17 1.28
C PHE A 39 -15.59 4.78 1.41
N THR A 40 -15.00 4.31 0.31
CA THR A 40 -13.59 3.89 0.23
C THR A 40 -12.62 4.96 0.75
N PRO A 41 -12.55 6.18 0.19
CA PRO A 41 -11.62 7.18 0.70
C PRO A 41 -11.87 7.57 2.17
N ILE A 42 -13.13 7.59 2.62
CA ILE A 42 -13.48 7.93 4.01
C ILE A 42 -12.98 6.84 4.98
N VAL A 43 -13.36 5.59 4.74
CA VAL A 43 -13.06 4.48 5.66
C VAL A 43 -11.56 4.23 5.75
N TRP A 44 -10.84 4.30 4.62
CA TRP A 44 -9.38 4.15 4.60
C TRP A 44 -8.65 5.31 5.27
N THR A 45 -9.18 6.53 5.21
CA THR A 45 -8.65 7.66 6.00
C THR A 45 -8.77 7.37 7.49
N GLY A 46 -9.93 6.87 7.94
CA GLY A 46 -10.13 6.45 9.33
C GLY A 46 -9.16 5.33 9.75
N TYR A 47 -8.96 4.35 8.87
CA TYR A 47 -8.03 3.24 9.08
C TYR A 47 -6.58 3.71 9.24
N ILE A 48 -6.09 4.59 8.37
CA ILE A 48 -4.72 5.13 8.46
C ILE A 48 -4.51 5.86 9.79
N LEU A 49 -5.45 6.71 10.21
CA LEU A 49 -5.37 7.42 11.49
C LEU A 49 -5.30 6.44 12.67
N PHE A 50 -6.13 5.40 12.65
CA PHE A 50 -6.16 4.38 13.69
C PHE A 50 -4.85 3.58 13.76
N VAL A 51 -4.37 3.08 12.62
CA VAL A 51 -3.16 2.25 12.54
C VAL A 51 -1.91 3.06 12.86
N ASP A 52 -1.79 4.28 12.35
CA ASP A 52 -0.66 5.17 12.67
C ASP A 52 -0.60 5.44 14.18
N ALA A 53 -1.75 5.67 14.85
CA ALA A 53 -1.78 5.84 16.30
C ALA A 53 -1.31 4.58 17.06
N LEU A 54 -1.55 3.37 16.53
CA LEU A 54 -0.99 2.14 17.08
C LEU A 54 0.52 2.04 16.84
N VAL A 55 1.00 2.42 15.66
CA VAL A 55 2.44 2.48 15.36
C VAL A 55 3.14 3.47 16.28
N PHE A 56 2.56 4.66 16.45
CA PHE A 56 3.08 5.69 17.36
C PHE A 56 3.12 5.20 18.81
N LYS A 57 2.07 4.50 19.27
CA LYS A 57 2.02 3.87 20.60
C LYS A 57 3.17 2.89 20.83
N LEU A 58 3.56 2.13 19.80
CA LEU A 58 4.60 1.11 19.92
C LEU A 58 6.01 1.65 19.71
N LYS A 59 6.21 2.62 18.82
CA LYS A 59 7.55 3.09 18.41
C LYS A 59 7.90 4.50 18.88
N ALA A 60 6.94 5.25 19.42
CA ALA A 60 7.03 6.70 19.65
C ALA A 60 7.40 7.51 18.37
N ARG A 61 7.20 6.90 17.20
CA ARG A 61 7.48 7.45 15.86
C ARG A 61 6.48 6.86 14.88
N SER A 62 5.88 7.70 14.05
CA SER A 62 4.92 7.31 12.99
C SER A 62 4.93 8.32 11.85
N LEU A 63 4.34 7.96 10.69
CA LEU A 63 4.36 8.81 9.50
C LEU A 63 3.57 10.11 9.74
N LEU A 64 2.41 10.06 10.41
CA LEU A 64 1.59 11.23 10.64
C LEU A 64 2.12 12.17 11.74
N MET A 65 2.83 11.63 12.73
CA MET A 65 3.29 12.46 13.86
C MET A 65 4.71 12.96 13.70
N THR A 66 5.63 12.07 13.30
CA THR A 66 7.07 12.35 13.29
C THR A 66 7.60 12.53 11.87
N ASP A 67 7.20 11.67 10.94
CA ASP A 67 7.75 11.62 9.58
C ASP A 67 6.79 12.22 8.54
N ARG A 68 6.21 13.39 8.85
CA ARG A 68 5.09 14.00 8.09
C ARG A 68 5.40 14.23 6.61
N LEU A 69 6.62 14.65 6.30
CA LEU A 69 7.04 14.84 4.91
C LEU A 69 7.07 13.50 4.17
N GLU A 70 7.54 12.44 4.82
CA GLU A 70 7.54 11.08 4.26
C GLU A 70 6.10 10.60 4.01
N PHE A 71 5.17 10.86 4.94
CA PHE A 71 3.74 10.59 4.72
C PHE A 71 3.20 11.27 3.45
N VAL A 72 3.45 12.57 3.30
CA VAL A 72 2.97 13.34 2.15
C VAL A 72 3.58 12.82 0.85
N ILE A 73 4.89 12.52 0.84
CA ILE A 73 5.55 11.93 -0.32
C ILE A 73 4.93 10.56 -0.66
N ILE A 74 4.71 9.70 0.33
CA ILE A 74 4.05 8.41 0.13
C ILE A 74 2.66 8.58 -0.46
N ALA A 75 1.84 9.51 0.05
CA ALA A 75 0.50 9.77 -0.46
C ALA A 75 0.53 10.26 -1.91
N VAL A 76 1.43 11.20 -2.26
CA VAL A 76 1.59 11.70 -3.63
C VAL A 76 2.08 10.60 -4.57
N VAL A 77 3.05 9.78 -4.14
CA VAL A 77 3.53 8.63 -4.91
C VAL A 77 2.43 7.58 -5.06
N SER A 78 1.56 7.41 -4.07
CA SER A 78 0.39 6.52 -4.14
C SER A 78 -0.59 6.98 -5.22
N ILE A 79 -0.91 8.28 -5.26
CA ILE A 79 -1.75 8.87 -6.32
C ILE A 79 -1.12 8.62 -7.70
N ALA A 80 0.14 8.98 -7.86
CA ALA A 80 0.83 8.83 -9.14
C ALA A 80 0.94 7.36 -9.58
N GLY A 81 1.23 6.46 -8.63
CA GLY A 81 1.30 5.02 -8.86
C GLY A 81 -0.03 4.45 -9.29
N TRP A 82 -1.14 4.80 -8.63
CA TRP A 82 -2.46 4.31 -9.01
C TRP A 82 -2.94 4.87 -10.34
N TRP A 83 -2.65 6.13 -10.68
CA TRP A 83 -2.90 6.62 -12.03
C TRP A 83 -2.08 5.90 -13.11
N LEU A 84 -0.87 5.45 -12.78
CA LEU A 84 -0.10 4.59 -13.66
C LEU A 84 -0.78 3.21 -13.81
N PHE A 85 -1.29 2.63 -12.72
CA PHE A 85 -2.06 1.38 -12.76
C PHE A 85 -3.39 1.53 -13.53
N GLU A 86 -4.10 2.65 -13.41
CA GLU A 86 -5.26 2.99 -14.23
C GLU A 86 -4.91 3.03 -15.71
N PHE A 87 -3.73 3.57 -16.03
CA PHE A 87 -3.23 3.59 -17.39
C PHE A 87 -2.96 2.19 -17.94
N TYR A 88 -2.53 1.24 -17.11
CA TYR A 88 -2.45 -0.18 -17.49
C TYR A 88 -3.83 -0.84 -17.59
N ASN A 89 -4.76 -0.50 -16.71
CA ASN A 89 -6.09 -1.11 -16.66
C ASN A 89 -6.97 -0.72 -17.85
N ALA A 90 -6.90 0.54 -18.28
CA ALA A 90 -7.61 1.08 -19.43
C ALA A 90 -6.63 1.77 -20.40
N PRO A 91 -5.90 1.01 -21.25
CA PRO A 91 -4.84 1.54 -22.11
C PRO A 91 -5.39 2.53 -23.16
N ARG A 92 -5.22 3.82 -22.92
CA ARG A 92 -5.74 4.89 -23.80
C ARG A 92 -5.10 4.93 -25.20
N PHE A 93 -3.86 4.46 -25.34
CA PHE A 93 -3.11 4.54 -26.60
C PHE A 93 -3.61 3.55 -27.68
N TRP A 94 -4.19 2.42 -27.26
CA TRP A 94 -4.86 1.46 -28.13
C TRP A 94 -6.36 1.56 -27.88
N LYS A 95 -7.01 2.59 -28.47
CA LYS A 95 -8.47 2.86 -28.44
C LYS A 95 -9.31 1.65 -28.00
N SER A 96 -9.49 1.45 -26.71
CA SER A 96 -10.24 0.33 -26.19
C SER A 96 -11.07 0.81 -25.01
N ASN A 97 -12.36 0.50 -25.04
CA ASN A 97 -13.25 0.57 -23.87
C ASN A 97 -12.99 -0.63 -22.94
N LEU A 98 -11.74 -1.08 -22.87
CA LEU A 98 -11.36 -2.34 -22.24
C LEU A 98 -10.78 -2.01 -20.86
N GLU A 99 -11.57 -2.26 -19.83
CA GLU A 99 -11.10 -2.37 -18.45
C GLU A 99 -10.67 -3.82 -18.24
N LEU A 100 -9.40 -4.03 -17.88
CA LEU A 100 -8.81 -5.37 -17.84
C LEU A 100 -8.98 -6.07 -16.49
N TRP A 101 -8.69 -5.36 -15.40
CA TRP A 101 -8.42 -5.97 -14.10
C TRP A 101 -9.41 -5.53 -13.02
N TRP A 102 -9.82 -4.27 -13.04
CA TRP A 102 -10.84 -3.76 -12.12
C TRP A 102 -11.82 -2.83 -12.82
N HIS A 103 -13.04 -2.83 -12.29
CA HIS A 103 -14.18 -2.06 -12.77
C HIS A 103 -14.75 -1.27 -11.60
N TYR A 104 -15.17 -0.05 -11.87
CA TYR A 104 -15.74 0.83 -10.87
C TYR A 104 -17.27 0.84 -10.94
N HIS A 105 -17.93 0.56 -9.83
CA HIS A 105 -19.39 0.54 -9.70
C HIS A 105 -19.87 1.67 -8.78
N ASP A 106 -21.08 2.19 -9.04
CA ASP A 106 -21.82 3.12 -8.18
C ASP A 106 -21.06 4.34 -7.64
N LEU A 107 -20.19 4.92 -8.48
CA LEU A 107 -19.43 6.11 -8.15
C LEU A 107 -20.19 7.42 -8.38
N GLU A 108 -19.73 8.48 -7.71
CA GLU A 108 -20.21 9.85 -7.86
C GLU A 108 -20.48 10.22 -9.33
N PRO A 109 -21.73 10.56 -9.72
CA PRO A 109 -22.09 10.84 -11.11
C PRO A 109 -21.32 12.01 -11.72
N ASN A 110 -20.96 13.02 -10.92
CA ASN A 110 -20.21 14.17 -11.41
C ASN A 110 -18.74 13.79 -11.67
N PRO A 111 -18.21 13.92 -12.90
CA PRO A 111 -16.88 13.46 -13.26
C PRO A 111 -15.74 14.23 -12.54
N TYR A 112 -15.97 15.50 -12.19
CA TYR A 112 -14.97 16.29 -11.46
C TYR A 112 -14.89 15.86 -10.00
N LEU A 113 -16.04 15.62 -9.36
CA LEU A 113 -16.11 15.13 -8.00
C LEU A 113 -15.63 13.68 -7.90
N ARG A 114 -15.96 12.84 -8.88
CA ARG A 114 -15.43 11.48 -9.00
C ARG A 114 -13.91 11.45 -9.05
N ARG A 115 -13.28 12.37 -9.79
CA ARG A 115 -11.82 12.49 -9.83
C ARG A 115 -11.23 12.81 -8.46
N VAL A 116 -11.86 13.70 -7.70
CA VAL A 116 -11.43 13.99 -6.31
C VAL A 116 -11.58 12.74 -5.44
N GLY A 117 -12.66 11.99 -5.59
CA GLY A 117 -12.84 10.70 -4.94
C GLY A 117 -11.74 9.69 -5.26
N TYR A 118 -11.35 9.58 -6.54
CA TYR A 118 -10.22 8.75 -6.98
C TYR A 118 -8.90 9.19 -6.39
N ASP A 119 -8.54 10.47 -6.54
CA ASP A 119 -7.28 11.01 -6.03
C ASP A 119 -7.19 10.81 -4.50
N TRP A 120 -8.30 10.99 -3.78
CA TRP A 120 -8.36 10.73 -2.35
C TRP A 120 -8.20 9.24 -2.04
N ALA A 121 -8.96 8.35 -2.69
CA ALA A 121 -8.84 6.91 -2.46
C ALA A 121 -7.42 6.43 -2.77
N PHE A 122 -6.87 6.82 -3.91
CA PHE A 122 -5.50 6.51 -4.31
C PHE A 122 -4.46 7.02 -3.34
N ALA A 123 -4.65 8.21 -2.75
CA ALA A 123 -3.77 8.74 -1.72
C ALA A 123 -3.70 7.86 -0.46
N THR A 124 -4.72 7.04 -0.19
CA THR A 124 -4.79 6.21 1.03
C THR A 124 -4.12 4.84 0.89
N ILE A 125 -3.94 4.33 -0.34
CA ILE A 125 -3.57 2.93 -0.54
C ILE A 125 -2.15 2.62 -0.04
N PHE A 126 -1.11 3.32 -0.51
CA PHE A 126 0.25 3.08 -0.01
C PHE A 126 0.43 3.45 1.47
N PRO A 127 -0.13 4.57 1.99
CA PRO A 127 -0.09 4.82 3.43
C PRO A 127 -0.69 3.71 4.26
N ALA A 128 -1.87 3.20 3.89
CA ALA A 128 -2.51 2.10 4.62
C ALA A 128 -1.63 0.84 4.63
N MET A 129 -1.01 0.50 3.49
CA MET A 129 -0.09 -0.63 3.40
C MET A 129 1.19 -0.40 4.23
N PHE A 130 1.82 0.77 4.16
CA PHE A 130 3.05 1.01 4.90
C PHE A 130 2.83 1.14 6.41
N GLU A 131 1.74 1.77 6.85
CA GLU A 131 1.37 1.84 8.28
C GLU A 131 1.07 0.44 8.83
N THR A 132 0.30 -0.37 8.09
CA THR A 132 -0.01 -1.75 8.50
C THR A 132 1.27 -2.59 8.56
N ALA A 133 2.15 -2.49 7.57
CA ALA A 133 3.46 -3.15 7.59
C ALA A 133 4.33 -2.64 8.76
N ALA A 134 4.30 -1.35 9.07
CA ALA A 134 5.04 -0.77 10.19
C ALA A 134 4.51 -1.29 11.54
N LEU A 135 3.20 -1.46 11.69
CA LEU A 135 2.55 -2.05 12.86
C LEU A 135 2.91 -3.53 13.03
N LEU A 136 2.81 -4.32 11.96
CA LEU A 136 3.17 -5.74 11.98
C LEU A 136 4.65 -5.94 12.29
N ARG A 137 5.53 -5.10 11.72
CA ARG A 137 6.96 -5.10 12.05
C ARG A 137 7.23 -4.72 13.51
N ALA A 138 6.42 -3.84 14.09
CA ALA A 138 6.54 -3.41 15.49
C ALA A 138 5.98 -4.41 16.50
N SER A 139 5.08 -5.30 16.06
CA SER A 139 4.33 -6.21 16.93
C SER A 139 4.68 -7.67 16.63
N VAL A 140 4.06 -8.26 15.60
CA VAL A 140 4.16 -9.68 15.22
C VAL A 140 5.59 -10.06 14.81
N PHE A 141 6.24 -9.23 14.00
CA PHE A 141 7.59 -9.45 13.49
C PHE A 141 8.65 -8.63 14.24
N SER A 142 8.36 -8.20 15.47
CA SER A 142 9.26 -7.37 16.28
C SER A 142 10.59 -8.07 16.57
N ARG A 143 10.51 -9.34 16.96
CA ARG A 143 11.68 -10.17 17.27
C ARG A 143 12.33 -10.66 15.99
N ARG A 144 13.65 -10.52 15.92
CA ARG A 144 14.44 -11.18 14.88
C ARG A 144 14.38 -12.68 15.18
N SER A 145 13.70 -13.45 14.33
CA SER A 145 13.73 -14.91 14.46
C SER A 145 15.16 -15.38 14.21
N GLU A 146 15.83 -15.85 15.27
CA GLU A 146 17.16 -16.46 15.16
C GLU A 146 17.16 -17.67 14.20
N ARG A 147 15.97 -18.26 13.96
CA ARG A 147 15.76 -19.44 13.13
C ARG A 147 15.70 -19.15 11.61
N VAL A 148 15.49 -17.91 11.19
CA VAL A 148 15.38 -17.53 9.76
C VAL A 148 16.38 -16.42 9.44
N SER A 149 17.67 -16.71 9.64
CA SER A 149 18.77 -15.80 9.33
C SER A 149 19.45 -16.11 7.99
N ILE A 150 18.72 -16.75 7.06
CA ILE A 150 19.25 -17.05 5.72
C ILE A 150 19.56 -15.74 5.01
N SER A 151 20.85 -15.50 4.80
CA SER A 151 21.40 -14.36 4.07
C SER A 151 21.43 -14.69 2.59
N ILE A 152 20.71 -13.92 1.78
CA ILE A 152 20.73 -14.06 0.31
C ILE A 152 21.53 -12.89 -0.24
N GLN A 153 22.76 -13.15 -0.68
CA GLN A 153 23.64 -12.13 -1.27
C GLN A 153 23.51 -12.15 -2.80
N PRO A 154 22.63 -11.33 -3.40
CA PRO A 154 22.49 -11.32 -4.84
C PRO A 154 23.76 -10.75 -5.49
N SER A 155 24.23 -11.43 -6.53
CA SER A 155 25.32 -10.93 -7.35
C SER A 155 24.90 -9.65 -8.11
N ARG A 156 25.87 -8.86 -8.60
CA ARG A 156 25.58 -7.72 -9.48
C ARG A 156 24.80 -8.13 -10.74
N LEU A 157 25.08 -9.34 -11.26
CA LEU A 157 24.35 -9.92 -12.37
C LEU A 157 22.89 -10.18 -11.98
N THR A 158 22.65 -10.79 -10.83
CA THR A 158 21.28 -11.05 -10.31
C THR A 158 20.47 -9.75 -10.19
N LEU A 159 21.06 -8.69 -9.61
CA LEU A 159 20.40 -7.40 -9.51
C LEU A 159 20.12 -6.77 -10.89
N GLY A 160 21.03 -6.97 -11.85
CA GLY A 160 20.83 -6.54 -13.24
C GLY A 160 19.70 -7.30 -13.94
N LEU A 161 19.62 -8.61 -13.73
CA LEU A 161 18.54 -9.45 -14.27
C LEU A 161 17.18 -9.12 -13.64
N MET A 162 17.13 -8.83 -12.33
CA MET A 162 15.92 -8.35 -11.67
C MET A 162 15.46 -7.03 -12.29
N PHE A 163 16.37 -6.06 -12.44
CA PHE A 163 16.05 -4.78 -13.06
C PHE A 163 15.53 -4.94 -14.50
N ALA A 164 16.24 -5.74 -15.32
CA ALA A 164 15.84 -6.00 -16.70
C ALA A 164 14.49 -6.72 -16.77
N GLY A 165 14.26 -7.73 -15.92
CA GLY A 165 12.99 -8.45 -15.83
C GLY A 165 11.84 -7.54 -15.39
N GLY A 166 12.07 -6.64 -14.42
CA GLY A 166 11.11 -5.62 -14.02
C GLY A 166 10.78 -4.65 -15.16
N ALA A 167 11.79 -4.20 -15.91
CA ALA A 167 11.59 -3.32 -17.07
C ALA A 167 10.79 -4.00 -18.18
N VAL A 168 11.12 -5.26 -18.51
CA VAL A 168 10.35 -6.05 -19.47
C VAL A 168 8.92 -6.27 -18.97
N GLY A 169 8.74 -6.62 -17.69
CA GLY A 169 7.43 -6.82 -17.07
C GLY A 169 6.56 -5.55 -17.06
N ALA A 170 7.16 -4.37 -16.96
CA ALA A 170 6.44 -3.10 -17.07
C ALA A 170 6.03 -2.78 -18.52
N LEU A 171 6.78 -3.24 -19.51
CA LEU A 171 6.52 -2.98 -20.94
C LEU A 171 5.57 -3.99 -21.58
N VAL A 172 5.68 -5.27 -21.23
CA VAL A 172 4.89 -6.37 -21.84
C VAL A 172 3.38 -6.07 -21.82
N PRO A 173 2.77 -5.61 -20.71
CA PRO A 173 1.33 -5.39 -20.64
C PRO A 173 0.85 -4.19 -21.48
N LEU A 174 1.75 -3.29 -21.88
CA LEU A 174 1.46 -2.20 -22.81
C LEU A 174 1.47 -2.68 -24.27
N ILE A 175 2.25 -3.71 -24.59
CA ILE A 175 2.36 -4.29 -25.93
C ILE A 175 1.32 -5.39 -26.14
N PHE A 176 1.07 -6.18 -25.11
CA PHE A 176 0.12 -7.29 -25.08
C PHE A 176 -0.85 -7.13 -23.90
N PRO A 177 -1.92 -6.31 -24.06
CA PRO A 177 -2.91 -6.11 -23.02
C PRO A 177 -3.66 -7.43 -22.75
N SER A 178 -3.51 -7.98 -21.55
CA SER A 178 -4.11 -9.26 -21.18
C SER A 178 -4.51 -9.28 -19.71
N VAL A 179 -5.61 -9.97 -19.41
CA VAL A 179 -6.06 -10.24 -18.04
C VAL A 179 -5.00 -10.99 -17.22
N TRP A 180 -4.18 -11.82 -17.88
CA TRP A 180 -3.11 -12.59 -17.24
C TRP A 180 -1.88 -11.75 -16.86
N CYS A 181 -1.80 -10.51 -17.34
CA CYS A 181 -0.68 -9.60 -17.07
C CYS A 181 -0.81 -8.86 -15.73
N ALA A 182 -1.93 -8.97 -15.01
CA ALA A 182 -2.11 -8.32 -13.71
C ALA A 182 -0.93 -8.56 -12.75
N PRO A 183 -0.56 -9.80 -12.38
CA PRO A 183 0.55 -10.04 -11.45
C PRO A 183 1.90 -9.54 -11.99
N VAL A 184 2.05 -9.47 -13.32
CA VAL A 184 3.29 -9.01 -13.96
C VAL A 184 3.51 -7.52 -13.67
N VAL A 185 2.50 -6.66 -13.85
CA VAL A 185 2.65 -5.22 -13.56
C VAL A 185 2.88 -4.96 -12.07
N TRP A 186 2.14 -5.66 -11.20
CA TRP A 186 2.31 -5.51 -9.75
C TRP A 186 3.73 -5.84 -9.29
N LEU A 187 4.32 -6.92 -9.83
CA LEU A 187 5.69 -7.33 -9.46
C LEU A 187 6.78 -6.57 -10.24
N ALA A 188 6.48 -6.09 -11.45
CA ALA A 188 7.45 -5.41 -12.32
C ALA A 188 8.12 -4.25 -11.61
N PHE A 189 7.36 -3.39 -10.94
CA PHE A 189 7.91 -2.22 -10.25
C PHE A 189 8.74 -2.58 -9.02
N ILE A 190 8.44 -3.70 -8.33
CA ILE A 190 9.29 -4.22 -7.26
C ILE A 190 10.64 -4.63 -7.83
N PHE A 191 10.64 -5.43 -8.90
CA PHE A 191 11.88 -5.87 -9.55
C PHE A 191 12.64 -4.74 -10.25
N LEU A 192 11.95 -3.66 -10.64
CA LEU A 192 12.56 -2.48 -11.25
C LEU A 192 13.24 -1.59 -10.19
N LEU A 193 12.59 -1.34 -9.05
CA LEU A 193 13.04 -0.33 -8.08
C LEU A 193 13.88 -0.92 -6.94
N ASP A 194 13.52 -2.09 -6.43
CA ASP A 194 14.19 -2.70 -5.28
C ASP A 194 15.69 -2.98 -5.50
N PRO A 195 16.14 -3.57 -6.64
CA PRO A 195 17.57 -3.77 -6.87
C PRO A 195 18.33 -2.45 -7.05
N LEU A 196 17.70 -1.39 -7.56
CA LEU A 196 18.31 -0.07 -7.65
C LEU A 196 18.54 0.53 -6.25
N ASN A 197 17.56 0.40 -5.36
CA ASN A 197 17.69 0.82 -3.97
C ASN A 197 18.78 0.02 -3.26
N ALA A 198 18.82 -1.30 -3.46
CA ALA A 198 19.85 -2.17 -2.90
C ALA A 198 21.27 -1.76 -3.35
N ARG A 199 21.46 -1.46 -4.65
CA ARG A 199 22.76 -1.00 -5.18
C ARG A 199 23.21 0.35 -4.63
N ARG A 200 22.28 1.23 -4.27
CA ARG A 200 22.55 2.54 -3.65
C ARG A 200 22.72 2.47 -2.14
N GLY A 201 22.55 1.30 -1.52
CA GLY A 201 22.56 1.15 -0.07
C GLY A 201 21.31 1.75 0.61
N TRP A 202 20.27 2.06 -0.16
CA TRP A 202 19.00 2.58 0.35
C TRP A 202 18.13 1.44 0.91
N PRO A 203 17.10 1.78 1.72
CA PRO A 203 16.12 0.80 2.19
C PRO A 203 15.53 -0.01 1.02
N SER A 204 15.68 -1.33 1.08
CA SER A 204 15.20 -2.28 0.07
C SER A 204 14.88 -3.63 0.72
N ILE A 205 14.03 -4.42 0.09
CA ILE A 205 13.77 -5.82 0.44
C ILE A 205 15.05 -6.62 0.21
N THR A 206 15.65 -6.49 -0.98
CA THR A 206 16.85 -7.23 -1.35
C THR A 206 18.02 -6.95 -0.40
N GLY A 207 18.23 -5.69 0.00
CA GLY A 207 19.25 -5.34 0.98
C GLY A 207 18.97 -5.91 2.38
N ASP A 208 17.70 -5.98 2.80
CA ASP A 208 17.31 -6.60 4.07
C ASP A 208 17.54 -8.14 4.02
N LEU A 209 17.18 -8.79 2.92
CA LEU A 209 17.41 -10.23 2.70
C LEU A 209 18.90 -10.59 2.66
N ALA A 210 19.74 -9.73 2.09
CA ALA A 210 21.19 -9.86 2.15
C ALA A 210 21.71 -9.81 3.60
N ARG A 211 21.05 -9.11 4.51
CA ARG A 211 21.41 -9.12 5.94
C ARG A 211 20.73 -10.25 6.72
N GLY A 212 19.97 -11.13 6.06
CA GLY A 212 19.12 -12.13 6.70
C GLY A 212 18.00 -11.51 7.55
N ASP A 213 17.55 -10.29 7.24
CA ASP A 213 16.40 -9.65 7.88
C ASP A 213 15.17 -9.79 6.97
N TRP A 214 14.35 -10.80 7.23
CA TRP A 214 13.14 -11.07 6.45
C TRP A 214 11.93 -10.24 6.89
N ARG A 215 12.06 -9.43 7.94
CA ARG A 215 10.91 -8.76 8.57
C ARG A 215 10.22 -7.77 7.65
N ARG A 216 10.96 -7.03 6.81
CA ARG A 216 10.34 -6.10 5.84
C ARG A 216 9.48 -6.87 4.84
N LEU A 217 10.01 -7.93 4.25
CA LEU A 217 9.28 -8.75 3.30
C LEU A 217 8.01 -9.33 3.91
N TRP A 218 8.12 -9.99 5.07
CA TRP A 218 6.96 -10.60 5.72
C TRP A 218 5.93 -9.57 6.19
N SER A 219 6.38 -8.40 6.68
CA SER A 219 5.46 -7.34 7.08
C SER A 219 4.72 -6.74 5.89
N LEU A 220 5.38 -6.58 4.73
CA LEU A 220 4.74 -6.09 3.51
C LEU A 220 3.76 -7.11 2.94
N LEU A 221 4.13 -8.40 2.91
CA LEU A 221 3.24 -9.48 2.45
C LEU A 221 2.01 -9.61 3.35
N ALA A 222 2.22 -9.67 4.67
CA ALA A 222 1.12 -9.73 5.63
C ALA A 222 0.26 -8.46 5.61
N SER A 223 0.87 -7.29 5.40
CA SER A 223 0.12 -6.06 5.18
C SER A 223 -0.75 -6.12 3.92
N GLY A 224 -0.23 -6.67 2.83
CA GLY A 224 -1.00 -6.87 1.60
C GLY A 224 -2.20 -7.79 1.83
N LEU A 225 -2.03 -8.87 2.60
CA LEU A 225 -3.13 -9.76 2.98
C LEU A 225 -4.18 -9.06 3.86
N VAL A 226 -3.75 -8.30 4.86
CA VAL A 226 -4.67 -7.56 5.75
C VAL A 226 -5.42 -6.49 4.95
N CYS A 227 -4.71 -5.66 4.20
CA CYS A 227 -5.33 -4.58 3.44
C CYS A 227 -6.22 -5.12 2.31
N GLY A 228 -5.81 -6.21 1.64
CA GLY A 228 -6.63 -6.90 0.64
C GLY A 228 -7.89 -7.50 1.24
N GLY A 229 -7.79 -8.17 2.39
CA GLY A 229 -8.97 -8.69 3.10
C GLY A 229 -9.95 -7.59 3.52
N LEU A 230 -9.44 -6.46 4.03
CA LEU A 230 -10.25 -5.29 4.37
C LEU A 230 -10.87 -4.64 3.12
N TRP A 231 -10.12 -4.58 2.02
CA TRP A 231 -10.59 -4.08 0.74
C TRP A 231 -11.79 -4.89 0.23
N GLU A 232 -11.67 -6.22 0.20
CA GLU A 232 -12.77 -7.12 -0.20
C GLU A 232 -13.96 -6.98 0.76
N PHE A 233 -13.72 -6.92 2.07
CA PHE A 233 -14.78 -6.75 3.05
C PHE A 233 -15.54 -5.45 2.85
N TRP A 234 -14.85 -4.32 2.68
CA TRP A 234 -15.49 -3.02 2.56
C TRP A 234 -16.22 -2.84 1.22
N ASN A 235 -15.63 -3.28 0.10
CA ASN A 235 -16.27 -3.18 -1.20
C ASN A 235 -17.39 -4.22 -1.42
N TYR A 236 -17.54 -5.22 -0.56
CA TYR A 236 -18.64 -6.19 -0.69
C TYR A 236 -20.03 -5.57 -0.48
N TRP A 237 -20.12 -4.47 0.26
CA TRP A 237 -21.39 -3.92 0.75
C TRP A 237 -22.05 -2.91 -0.18
N PHE A 238 -21.39 -2.48 -1.25
CA PHE A 238 -21.89 -1.44 -2.15
C PHE A 238 -21.45 -1.67 -3.59
#